data_AF-A0A948M169-F1
#
_entry.id   AF-A0A948M169-F1
#
_cell.length_a   1.000
_cell.length_b   1.000
_cell.length_c   1.000
_cell.angle_alpha   90.00
_cell.angle_beta   90.00
_cell.angle_gamma   90.00
#
_symmetry.space_group_name_H-M   'P 1'
#
loop_
_entity.id
_entity.type
_entity.pdbx_description
1 polymer ?
#
loop_
_entity_poly.entity_id
_entity_poly.type
_entity_poly.pdbx_seq_one_letter_code
_entity_poly.pdbx_strand_id
1 'polypeptide(L)'
;MHNLTQFQAQAASMTLHKLLYGDNFYVSDLDKLAKLIGKEVGGKDYEALHGLHCMKWADLPEPLRTQAREKIVELLGLPPLVIEAEKANPNEPAKEPERKLRLAFWK
;
A
#
# COMPACT_ATOMS: atom_id res chain seq x y z
N MET A 1 4.40 -16.23 15.17
CA MET A 1 4.83 -16.02 13.77
C MET A 1 4.11 -17.08 12.94
N HIS A 2 3.17 -16.68 12.09
CA HIS A 2 2.39 -17.66 11.32
C HIS A 2 3.24 -18.21 10.18
N ASN A 3 3.27 -19.55 10.06
CA ASN A 3 3.86 -20.25 8.93
C ASN A 3 2.93 -20.07 7.72
N LEU A 4 3.02 -18.92 7.07
CA LEU A 4 2.35 -18.69 5.80
C LEU A 4 3.01 -19.55 4.71
N THR A 5 2.19 -20.13 3.83
CA THR A 5 2.70 -20.76 2.60
C THR A 5 3.31 -19.70 1.69
N GLN A 6 4.13 -20.12 0.72
CA GLN A 6 4.73 -19.19 -0.25
C GLN A 6 3.66 -18.34 -0.97
N PHE A 7 2.56 -18.96 -1.40
CA PHE A 7 1.43 -18.24 -2.01
C PHE A 7 0.82 -17.20 -1.06
N GLN A 8 0.58 -17.58 0.20
CA GLN A 8 0.01 -16.66 1.20
C GLN A 8 0.94 -15.48 1.49
N ALA A 9 2.25 -15.72 1.60
CA ALA A 9 3.23 -14.66 1.82
C ALA A 9 3.32 -13.69 0.62
N GLN A 10 3.30 -14.22 -0.61
CA GLN A 10 3.29 -13.40 -1.82
C GLN A 10 2.01 -12.58 -1.94
N ALA A 11 0.85 -13.21 -1.70
CA ALA A 11 -0.44 -12.52 -1.70
C ALA A 11 -0.49 -11.42 -0.63
N ALA A 12 -0.04 -11.71 0.60
CA ALA A 12 0.03 -10.74 1.68
C ALA A 12 0.90 -9.53 1.32
N SER A 13 2.07 -9.76 0.73
CA SER A 13 2.98 -8.71 0.27
C SER A 13 2.36 -7.82 -0.80
N MET A 14 1.69 -8.42 -1.79
CA MET A 14 0.98 -7.67 -2.84
C MET A 14 -0.21 -6.88 -2.28
N THR A 15 -0.99 -7.46 -1.38
CA THR A 15 -2.10 -6.76 -0.71
C THR A 15 -1.59 -5.59 0.14
N LEU A 16 -0.51 -5.78 0.90
CA LEU A 16 0.11 -4.70 1.69
C LEU A 16 0.63 -3.57 0.79
N HIS A 17 1.32 -3.91 -0.30
CA HIS A 17 1.81 -2.93 -1.26
C HIS A 17 0.65 -2.13 -1.88
N LYS A 18 -0.42 -2.81 -2.30
CA LYS A 18 -1.64 -2.17 -2.80
C LYS A 18 -2.27 -1.25 -1.76
N LEU A 19 -2.37 -1.70 -0.51
CA LEU A 19 -2.98 -0.96 0.58
C LEU A 19 -2.26 0.37 0.84
N LEU A 20 -0.93 0.38 0.77
CA LEU A 20 -0.10 1.55 1.08
C LEU A 20 0.14 2.46 -0.13
N TYR A 21 0.35 1.88 -1.30
CA TYR A 21 0.86 2.58 -2.49
C TYR A 21 -0.03 2.45 -3.73
N GLY A 22 -1.18 1.77 -3.64
CA GLY A 22 -2.16 1.75 -4.71
C GLY A 22 -2.83 3.10 -4.94
N ASP A 23 -3.80 3.15 -5.85
CA ASP A 23 -4.53 4.39 -6.16
C ASP A 23 -5.61 4.71 -5.12
N ASN A 24 -6.31 3.67 -4.64
CA ASN A 24 -7.45 3.78 -3.74
C ASN A 24 -7.19 3.00 -2.45
N PHE A 25 -7.65 3.55 -1.33
CA PHE A 25 -7.63 2.87 -0.05
C PHE A 25 -8.87 2.00 0.13
N TYR A 26 -8.67 0.69 0.34
CA TYR A 26 -9.76 -0.25 0.62
C TYR A 26 -9.58 -0.87 2.00
N VAL A 27 -10.43 -0.48 2.97
CA VAL A 27 -10.44 -1.09 4.31
C VAL A 27 -10.64 -2.62 4.28
N SER A 28 -11.33 -3.15 3.27
CA SER A 28 -11.50 -4.59 3.11
C SER A 28 -10.19 -5.33 2.80
N ASP A 29 -9.19 -4.65 2.22
CA ASP A 29 -7.85 -5.22 2.03
C ASP A 29 -7.09 -5.26 3.38
N LEU A 30 -7.27 -4.25 4.25
CA LEU A 30 -6.77 -4.26 5.63
C LEU A 30 -7.36 -5.43 6.43
N ASP A 31 -8.68 -5.61 6.39
CA ASP A 31 -9.36 -6.70 7.12
C ASP A 31 -8.90 -8.09 6.69
N LYS A 32 -8.77 -8.30 5.36
CA LYS A 32 -8.31 -9.57 4.80
C LYS A 32 -6.86 -9.84 5.15
N LEU A 33 -6.01 -8.81 5.07
CA LEU A 33 -4.60 -8.94 5.43
C LEU A 33 -4.45 -9.25 6.92
N ALA A 34 -5.17 -8.53 7.78
CA ALA A 34 -5.21 -8.76 9.22
C ALA A 34 -5.62 -10.20 9.54
N LYS A 35 -6.72 -10.69 8.94
CA LYS A 35 -7.16 -12.10 9.08
C LYS A 35 -6.10 -13.10 8.61
N LEU A 36 -5.44 -12.84 7.47
CA LEU A 36 -4.42 -13.72 6.91
C LEU A 36 -3.20 -13.84 7.83
N ILE A 37 -2.81 -12.75 8.48
CA ILE A 37 -1.69 -12.73 9.44
C ILE A 37 -2.14 -12.96 10.89
N GLY A 38 -3.40 -13.35 11.10
CA GLY A 38 -3.99 -13.64 12.42
C GLY A 38 -3.94 -12.48 13.39
N LYS A 39 -4.12 -11.25 12.88
CA LYS A 39 -4.20 -10.03 13.67
C LYS A 39 -5.62 -9.52 13.73
N GLU A 40 -6.04 -9.12 14.93
CA GLU A 40 -7.30 -8.43 15.13
C GLU A 40 -7.08 -6.93 14.99
N VAL A 41 -7.92 -6.29 14.17
CA VAL A 41 -7.92 -4.84 13.95
C VAL A 41 -9.23 -4.27 14.49
N GLY A 42 -9.15 -3.11 15.14
CA GLY A 42 -10.30 -2.45 15.76
C GLY A 42 -9.90 -1.19 16.51
N GLY A 43 -10.88 -0.57 17.18
CA GLY A 43 -10.68 0.67 17.93
C GLY A 43 -10.85 1.94 17.07
N LYS A 44 -10.66 3.11 17.70
CA LYS A 44 -11.01 4.41 17.08
C LYS A 44 -10.20 4.72 15.82
N ASP A 45 -8.92 4.35 15.80
CA ASP A 45 -8.06 4.55 14.62
C ASP A 45 -8.50 3.68 13.44
N TYR A 46 -8.96 2.45 13.71
CA TYR A 46 -9.55 1.58 12.70
C TYR A 46 -10.86 2.16 12.15
N GLU A 47 -11.76 2.65 13.02
CA GLU A 47 -13.01 3.30 12.59
C GLU A 47 -12.74 4.57 11.77
N ALA A 48 -11.70 5.35 12.14
CA ALA A 48 -11.29 6.52 11.37
C ALA A 48 -10.80 6.13 9.97
N LEU A 49 -9.99 5.06 9.86
CA LEU A 49 -9.58 4.51 8.56
C LEU A 49 -10.79 4.00 7.78
N HIS A 50 -11.76 3.35 8.43
CA HIS A 50 -12.98 2.89 7.78
C HIS A 50 -13.77 4.04 7.14
N GLY A 51 -13.73 5.24 7.72
CA GLY A 51 -14.28 6.47 7.13
C GLY A 51 -13.58 6.93 5.83
N LEU A 52 -12.35 6.48 5.59
CA LEU A 52 -11.58 6.77 4.37
C LEU A 52 -11.77 5.70 3.27
N HIS A 53 -12.67 4.73 3.48
CA HIS A 53 -12.88 3.63 2.54
C HIS A 53 -13.22 4.12 1.12
N CYS A 54 -12.58 3.49 0.13
CA CYS A 54 -12.73 3.76 -1.30
C CYS A 54 -12.27 5.16 -1.75
N MET A 55 -11.61 5.93 -0.89
CA MET A 55 -11.00 7.19 -1.29
C MET A 55 -9.72 6.97 -2.07
N LYS A 56 -9.44 7.85 -3.05
CA LYS A 56 -8.13 7.88 -3.69
C LYS A 56 -7.11 8.45 -2.73
N TRP A 57 -5.92 7.86 -2.69
CA TRP A 57 -4.82 8.40 -1.91
C TRP A 57 -4.46 9.82 -2.34
N ALA A 58 -4.54 10.10 -3.65
CA ALA A 58 -4.28 11.43 -4.21
C ALA A 58 -5.21 12.54 -3.67
N ASP A 59 -6.44 12.18 -3.29
CA ASP A 59 -7.45 13.13 -2.80
C ASP A 59 -7.28 13.44 -1.30
N LEU A 60 -6.48 12.65 -0.57
CA LEU A 60 -6.19 12.87 0.84
C LEU A 60 -5.06 13.89 1.00
N PRO A 61 -5.17 14.86 1.93
CA PRO A 61 -4.08 15.80 2.22
C PRO A 61 -2.85 15.04 2.75
N GLU A 62 -1.66 15.53 2.42
CA GLU A 62 -0.39 14.85 2.72
C GLU A 62 -0.25 14.43 4.19
N PRO A 63 -0.56 15.27 5.21
CA PRO A 63 -0.43 14.85 6.60
C PRO A 63 -1.34 13.66 6.96
N LEU A 64 -2.57 13.66 6.44
CA LEU A 64 -3.53 12.59 6.70
C LEU A 64 -3.15 11.30 5.97
N ARG A 65 -2.63 11.42 4.74
CA ARG A 65 -2.15 10.29 3.95
C ARG A 65 -1.01 9.56 4.64
N THR A 66 -0.02 10.30 5.14
CA THR A 66 1.12 9.73 5.86
C THR A 66 0.66 9.08 7.16
N GLN A 67 -0.14 9.77 7.97
CA GLN A 67 -0.67 9.22 9.23
C GLN A 67 -1.53 7.97 8.99
N ALA A 68 -2.37 7.95 7.95
CA ALA A 68 -3.18 6.79 7.63
C ALA A 68 -2.31 5.56 7.30
N ARG A 69 -1.21 5.74 6.56
CA ARG A 69 -0.25 4.66 6.26
C ARG A 69 0.46 4.16 7.51
N GLU A 70 0.90 5.07 8.38
CA GLU A 70 1.51 4.71 9.67
C GLU A 70 0.53 3.90 10.53
N LYS A 71 -0.73 4.33 10.62
CA LYS A 71 -1.78 3.63 11.37
C LYS A 71 -2.12 2.26 10.80
N ILE A 72 -2.12 2.10 9.49
CA ILE A 72 -2.28 0.78 8.85
C ILE A 72 -1.19 -0.19 9.32
N VAL A 73 0.07 0.26 9.33
CA VAL A 73 1.23 -0.54 9.74
C VAL A 73 1.18 -0.88 11.22
N GLU A 74 0.83 0.10 12.06
CA GLU A 74 0.65 -0.05 13.50
C GLU A 74 -0.43 -1.09 13.82
N LEU A 75 -1.60 -0.98 13.18
CA LEU A 75 -2.73 -1.92 13.36
C LEU A 75 -2.37 -3.34 12.92
N LEU A 76 -1.56 -3.50 11.89
CA LEU A 76 -1.06 -4.80 11.45
C LEU A 76 0.06 -5.35 12.35
N GLY A 77 0.55 -4.57 13.31
CA GLY A 77 1.67 -4.95 14.19
C GLY A 77 3.00 -5.10 13.43
N LEU A 78 3.13 -4.40 12.30
CA LEU A 78 4.33 -4.39 11.49
C LEU A 78 5.34 -3.37 12.04
N PRO A 79 6.65 -3.54 11.77
CA PRO A 79 7.63 -2.53 12.15
C PRO A 79 7.27 -1.17 11.53
N PRO A 80 7.46 -0.07 12.27
CA PRO A 80 7.05 1.26 11.82
C PRO A 80 7.70 1.57 10.47
N LEU A 81 6.89 2.01 9.50
CA LEU A 81 7.42 2.53 8.26
C LEU A 81 7.98 3.92 8.54
N VAL A 82 9.30 4.08 8.44
CA VAL A 82 9.89 5.41 8.26
C VAL A 82 9.60 5.79 6.81
N ILE A 83 8.42 6.38 6.57
CA ILE A 83 8.11 6.97 5.29
C ILE A 83 8.84 8.30 5.27
N GLU A 84 10.11 8.30 4.86
CA GLU A 84 10.73 9.54 4.43
C GLU A 84 9.85 10.08 3.31
N ALA A 85 9.20 11.20 3.56
CA ALA A 85 8.48 11.91 2.51
C ALA A 85 9.53 12.30 1.48
N GLU A 86 9.73 11.46 0.46
CA GLU A 86 10.36 11.87 -0.78
C GLU A 86 9.51 13.02 -1.30
N LYS A 87 9.96 14.23 -0.98
CA LYS A 87 9.50 15.45 -1.65
C LYS A 87 9.80 15.20 -3.12
N ALA A 88 8.80 14.77 -3.87
CA ALA A 88 8.86 14.74 -5.32
C ALA A 88 9.27 16.16 -5.74
N ASN A 89 10.51 16.30 -6.20
CA ASN A 89 11.03 17.56 -6.66
C ASN A 89 10.28 17.87 -7.97
N PRO A 90 9.48 18.95 -8.04
CA PRO A 90 8.64 19.23 -9.23
C PRO A 90 9.44 19.58 -10.50
N ASN A 91 10.77 19.44 -10.48
CA ASN A 91 11.69 19.76 -11.57
C ASN A 91 12.33 18.54 -12.26
N GLU A 92 11.90 17.31 -11.98
CA GLU A 92 12.34 16.16 -12.78
C GLU A 92 11.45 15.98 -14.03
N PRO A 93 11.99 16.14 -15.24
CA PRO A 93 11.23 15.83 -16.45
C PRO A 93 10.94 14.33 -16.48
N ALA A 94 9.66 14.00 -16.72
CA ALA A 94 9.21 12.62 -16.88
C ALA A 94 10.12 11.86 -17.85
N LYS A 95 10.81 10.83 -17.36
CA LYS A 95 11.57 9.92 -18.21
C LYS A 95 10.60 9.20 -19.13
N GLU A 96 10.61 9.60 -20.39
CA GLU A 96 9.95 8.92 -21.50
C GLU A 96 10.42 7.45 -21.50
N PRO A 97 9.51 6.45 -21.49
CA PRO A 97 9.94 5.07 -21.56
C PRO A 97 10.53 4.83 -22.95
N GLU A 98 11.86 4.65 -23.00
CA GLU A 98 12.58 4.25 -24.20
C GLU A 98 11.90 3.01 -24.80
N ARG A 99 11.27 3.22 -25.97
CA ARG A 99 10.73 2.15 -26.80
C ARG A 99 11.86 1.20 -27.17
N LYS A 100 12.02 0.11 -26.42
CA LYS A 100 12.92 -0.97 -26.80
C LYS A 100 12.42 -1.57 -28.11
N LEU A 101 13.28 -1.40 -29.11
CA LEU A 101 13.18 -1.84 -30.49
C LEU A 101 12.63 -3.27 -30.63
N ARG A 102 11.73 -3.41 -31.59
CA ARG A 102 11.11 -4.65 -32.04
C ARG A 102 12.18 -5.68 -32.41
N LEU A 103 12.17 -6.84 -31.77
CA LEU A 103 12.86 -8.01 -32.28
C LEU A 103 12.11 -8.52 -33.52
N ALA A 104 12.65 -8.20 -34.69
CA ALA A 104 12.28 -8.83 -35.94
C ALA A 104 12.76 -10.28 -35.91
N PHE A 105 11.84 -11.23 -35.74
CA PHE A 105 12.09 -12.61 -36.13
C PHE A 105 11.73 -12.73 -37.61
N TRP A 106 12.76 -12.81 -38.45
CA TRP A 106 12.64 -13.24 -39.84
C TRP A 106 12.61 -14.77 -39.94
N LYS A 107 12.01 -15.23 -41.05
CA LYS A 107 11.70 -16.60 -41.48
C LYS A 107 12.79 -17.63 -41.24
#